data_AF-A0A9D2XAS0-F1
#
_entry.id   AF-A0A9D2XAS0-F1
#
_cell.length_a   1.000
_cell.length_b   1.000
_cell.length_c   1.000
_cell.angle_alpha   90.00
_cell.angle_beta   90.00
_cell.angle_gamma   90.00
#
_symmetry.space_group_name_H-M   'P 1'
#
loop_
_entity.id
_entity.type
_entity.pdbx_description
1 polymer ?
#
loop_
_entity_poly.entity_id
_entity_poly.type
_entity_poly.pdbx_seq_one_letter_code
_entity_poly.pdbx_strand_id
1 'polypeptide(L)'
;MEQESDDVSNIHNRFSLTLVNPSSHYFSLVVSLVVASVMVLATYFGYLSELGFEQNWYRLPIVLGVLVVTQLLDTRFSKKKEFSKSLHSSLFGNMLWTVTILMGLLSSVVLAKEIELFFIVFGVLLFASFRIGIYTTTLGASLKKAWAICFIQPLAMYFVLIPQDMWFSILYEPIGLAYGISFMIIASVWSVLTDRAGRPGMESTHKTIQAYLASQGNDFEDAEKLMEQRSSQAKVTTSQLRLSSPNGKTDFRMVLPEIHPGPYHPVGGSNIPYLIYKNLSSTAMVMHSISDHSLNLPSRNEVENYLKKIEDSKVKEEGLHCTEPVTVQINKARVIGLLFGNNPLLFLSLSPHGMEDIPSYMKTEIEQYAKNRNYARTMIVDCHNAMGQEISKEDGEDMLKAAKSCLDSLITKESHPIEFGYANSDDMDVWTEDLGMGGLGIVCLVINEKKFFLGWADANNMENGIREKVIDNFSKRGYNLLEICTSDTHYAPVKARNRNGYYQLGLITSADKLSKWFLQIAKSAESETTTAKFEILENEANVKVMGQGIYEDYSKALDNSLKITKAFVIGGVVFFITSLFL
;
A
#
# COMPACT_ATOMS: atom_id res chain seq x y z
N MET A 1 18.91 -2.25 -22.11
CA MET A 1 18.17 -2.32 -20.85
C MET A 1 17.65 -0.93 -20.61
N GLU A 2 16.38 -0.69 -20.91
CA GLU A 2 15.67 0.46 -20.35
C GLU A 2 15.73 0.30 -18.82
N GLN A 3 15.97 1.39 -18.09
CA GLN A 3 15.72 1.41 -16.65
C GLN A 3 14.28 0.95 -16.45
N GLU A 4 14.05 -0.16 -15.75
CA GLU A 4 12.73 -0.43 -15.19
C GLU A 4 12.35 0.82 -14.39
N SER A 5 11.28 1.49 -14.83
CA SER A 5 10.76 2.63 -14.10
C SER A 5 10.25 2.12 -12.76
N ASP A 6 10.72 2.74 -11.68
CA ASP A 6 10.25 2.52 -10.32
C ASP A 6 8.81 3.07 -10.14
N ASP A 7 7.88 2.48 -10.89
CA ASP A 7 6.49 2.90 -10.98
C ASP A 7 5.74 2.63 -9.69
N VAL A 8 6.12 1.57 -8.97
CA VAL A 8 5.57 1.25 -7.66
C VAL A 8 5.97 2.31 -6.65
N SER A 9 7.26 2.67 -6.52
CA SER A 9 7.61 3.76 -5.59
C SER A 9 7.10 5.11 -6.05
N ASN A 10 6.96 5.36 -7.37
CA ASN A 10 6.30 6.58 -7.86
C ASN A 10 4.85 6.65 -7.36
N ILE A 11 4.08 5.55 -7.50
CA ILE A 11 2.72 5.42 -6.98
C ILE A 11 2.71 5.67 -5.46
N HIS A 12 3.55 4.98 -4.70
CA HIS A 12 3.65 5.14 -3.24
C HIS A 12 3.98 6.59 -2.84
N ASN A 13 4.94 7.22 -3.51
CA ASN A 13 5.30 8.62 -3.26
C ASN A 13 4.13 9.58 -3.52
N ARG A 14 3.33 9.36 -4.57
CA ARG A 14 2.13 10.17 -4.86
C ARG A 14 1.05 9.98 -3.80
N PHE A 15 0.83 8.74 -3.34
CA PHE A 15 -0.16 8.44 -2.31
C PHE A 15 0.30 8.80 -0.89
N SER A 16 1.60 8.89 -0.63
CA SER A 16 2.13 9.30 0.68
C SER A 16 1.59 10.67 1.13
N LEU A 17 1.35 11.58 0.19
CA LEU A 17 0.74 12.89 0.44
C LEU A 17 -0.72 12.78 0.92
N THR A 18 -1.43 11.74 0.49
CA THR A 18 -2.82 11.49 0.92
C THR A 18 -2.90 10.91 2.33
N LEU A 19 -1.82 10.30 2.84
CA LEU A 19 -1.71 9.78 4.21
C LEU A 19 -1.56 10.90 5.27
N VAL A 20 -1.29 12.14 4.84
CA VAL A 20 -1.06 13.32 5.71
C VAL A 20 -2.35 14.11 6.04
N ASN A 21 -3.52 13.73 5.52
CA ASN A 21 -4.77 14.47 5.73
C ASN A 21 -5.33 14.30 7.18
N PRO A 22 -5.86 15.35 7.85
CA PRO A 22 -6.56 15.23 9.13
C PRO A 22 -7.54 14.05 9.17
N SER A 23 -7.27 13.13 10.09
CA SER A 23 -7.79 11.75 10.16
C SER A 23 -9.28 11.63 10.51
N SER A 24 -9.97 12.72 10.82
CA SER A 24 -11.25 12.66 11.53
C SER A 24 -12.34 13.42 10.81
N HIS A 25 -13.42 12.72 10.49
CA HIS A 25 -14.65 13.33 9.99
C HIS A 25 -15.20 14.41 10.96
N TYR A 26 -14.89 14.31 12.26
CA TYR A 26 -15.20 15.36 13.24
C TYR A 26 -14.43 16.65 12.98
N PHE A 27 -13.17 16.57 12.56
CA PHE A 27 -12.39 17.74 12.17
C PHE A 27 -13.05 18.43 10.97
N SER A 28 -13.40 17.67 9.93
CA SER A 28 -14.05 18.21 8.73
C SER A 28 -15.40 18.85 9.05
N LEU A 29 -16.18 18.26 9.97
CA LEU A 29 -17.42 18.85 10.44
C LEU A 29 -17.19 20.17 11.20
N VAL A 30 -16.32 20.17 12.20
CA VAL A 30 -16.04 21.36 13.03
C VAL A 30 -15.51 22.51 12.17
N VAL A 31 -14.56 22.24 11.28
CA VAL A 31 -14.03 23.27 10.38
C VAL A 31 -15.11 23.75 9.41
N SER A 32 -16.00 22.87 8.91
CA SER A 32 -17.11 23.30 8.06
C SER A 32 -18.04 24.28 8.77
N LEU A 33 -18.34 24.03 10.06
CA LEU A 33 -19.17 24.93 10.88
C LEU A 33 -18.50 26.28 11.09
N VAL A 34 -17.18 26.29 11.38
CA VAL A 34 -16.41 27.53 11.53
C VAL A 34 -16.39 28.32 10.22
N VAL A 35 -16.07 27.67 9.11
CA VAL A 35 -16.02 28.30 7.78
C VAL A 35 -17.37 28.87 7.38
N ALA A 36 -18.46 28.12 7.57
CA ALA A 36 -19.81 28.62 7.30
C ALA A 36 -20.19 29.80 8.22
N SER A 37 -19.74 29.79 9.47
CA SER A 37 -19.95 30.94 10.38
C SER A 37 -19.23 32.19 9.87
N VAL A 38 -17.97 32.05 9.44
CA VAL A 38 -17.21 33.16 8.82
C VAL A 38 -17.91 33.65 7.56
N MET A 39 -18.39 32.75 6.71
CA MET A 39 -19.15 33.09 5.50
C MET A 39 -20.39 33.93 5.81
N VAL A 40 -21.20 33.50 6.79
CA VAL A 40 -22.41 34.23 7.21
C VAL A 40 -22.04 35.62 7.74
N LEU A 41 -21.03 35.70 8.62
CA LEU A 41 -20.62 36.98 9.20
C LEU A 41 -20.02 37.93 8.15
N ALA A 42 -19.20 37.42 7.22
CA ALA A 42 -18.64 38.20 6.13
C ALA A 42 -19.73 38.71 5.19
N THR A 43 -20.73 37.88 4.88
CA THR A 43 -21.89 38.30 4.08
C THR A 43 -22.71 39.35 4.81
N TYR A 44 -22.94 39.16 6.11
CA TYR A 44 -23.69 40.10 6.94
C TYR A 44 -23.02 41.47 7.02
N PHE A 45 -21.78 41.53 7.51
CA PHE A 45 -21.06 42.80 7.71
C PHE A 45 -20.62 43.46 6.41
N GLY A 46 -20.38 42.67 5.37
CA GLY A 46 -19.91 43.17 4.07
C GLY A 46 -21.04 43.63 3.15
N TYR A 47 -22.06 42.79 2.98
CA TYR A 47 -23.08 42.97 1.93
C TYR A 47 -24.47 43.32 2.45
N LEU A 48 -24.77 43.01 3.71
CA LEU A 48 -26.10 43.16 4.30
C LEU A 48 -26.08 44.07 5.55
N SER A 49 -25.07 44.92 5.68
CA SER A 49 -24.85 45.74 6.88
C SER A 49 -25.98 46.77 7.12
N GLU A 50 -26.68 47.17 6.05
CA GLU A 50 -27.85 48.04 6.11
C GLU A 50 -29.06 47.37 6.77
N LEU A 51 -29.11 46.03 6.78
CA LEU A 51 -30.16 45.27 7.45
C LEU A 51 -29.79 45.13 8.93
N GLY A 52 -30.64 45.66 9.82
CA GLY A 52 -30.41 45.63 11.27
C GLY A 52 -30.23 44.21 11.84
N PHE A 53 -29.63 44.11 13.04
CA PHE A 53 -29.36 42.83 13.71
C PHE A 53 -30.61 41.95 13.86
N GLU A 54 -31.75 42.55 14.22
CA GLU A 54 -33.04 41.85 14.38
C GLU A 54 -33.47 41.08 13.13
N GLN A 55 -33.10 41.59 11.96
CA GLN A 55 -33.45 40.94 10.69
C GLN A 55 -32.44 39.87 10.28
N ASN A 56 -31.30 39.71 10.96
CA ASN A 56 -30.18 38.87 10.52
C ASN A 56 -29.73 37.77 11.50
N TRP A 57 -29.96 37.92 12.80
CA TRP A 57 -29.39 37.02 13.82
C TRP A 57 -29.74 35.54 13.59
N TYR A 58 -30.93 35.25 13.04
CA TYR A 58 -31.42 33.89 12.80
C TYR A 58 -30.74 33.20 11.61
N ARG A 59 -30.06 33.93 10.71
CA ARG A 59 -29.43 33.36 9.52
C ARG A 59 -28.29 32.41 9.87
N LEU A 60 -27.46 32.77 10.85
CA LEU A 60 -26.33 31.94 11.29
C LEU A 60 -26.77 30.54 11.75
N PRO A 61 -27.64 30.37 12.77
CA PRO A 61 -28.05 29.05 13.23
C PRO A 61 -28.78 28.24 12.14
N ILE A 62 -29.56 28.88 11.26
CA ILE A 62 -30.27 28.17 10.19
C ILE A 62 -29.30 27.71 9.09
N VAL A 63 -28.34 28.54 8.67
CA VAL A 63 -27.30 28.14 7.68
C VAL A 63 -26.49 26.96 8.20
N LEU A 64 -26.10 26.97 9.48
CA LEU A 64 -25.41 25.84 10.11
C LEU A 64 -26.29 24.59 10.15
N GLY A 65 -27.59 24.73 10.44
CA GLY A 65 -28.56 23.63 10.36
C GLY A 65 -28.68 23.04 8.95
N VAL A 66 -28.80 23.89 7.93
CA VAL A 66 -28.87 23.47 6.51
C VAL A 66 -27.58 22.79 6.09
N LEU A 67 -26.41 23.30 6.49
CA LEU A 67 -25.11 22.69 6.25
C LEU A 67 -25.08 21.23 6.76
N VAL A 68 -25.47 21.00 8.02
CA VAL A 68 -25.48 19.65 8.60
C VAL A 68 -26.49 18.73 7.89
N VAL A 69 -27.70 19.22 7.62
CA VAL A 69 -28.73 18.43 6.91
C VAL A 69 -28.28 18.04 5.51
N THR A 70 -27.69 18.98 4.77
CA THR A 70 -27.23 18.74 3.40
C THR A 70 -26.01 17.80 3.36
N GLN A 71 -25.10 17.88 4.33
CA GLN A 71 -24.01 16.91 4.51
C GLN A 71 -24.55 15.49 4.77
N LEU A 72 -25.63 15.34 5.54
CA LEU A 72 -26.27 14.03 5.73
C LEU A 72 -26.94 13.54 4.44
N LEU A 73 -27.60 14.43 3.70
CA LEU A 73 -28.24 14.08 2.41
C LEU A 73 -27.24 13.65 1.35
N ASP A 74 -26.08 14.30 1.27
CA ASP A 74 -25.01 14.02 0.31
C ASP A 74 -24.53 12.56 0.36
N THR A 75 -24.57 11.93 1.53
CA THR A 75 -24.23 10.50 1.68
C THR A 75 -25.08 9.60 0.78
N ARG A 76 -26.36 9.95 0.58
CA ARG A 76 -27.33 9.19 -0.22
C ARG A 76 -26.99 9.18 -1.71
N PHE A 77 -26.20 10.15 -2.16
CA PHE A 77 -25.86 10.31 -3.57
C PHE A 77 -24.49 9.73 -3.96
N SER A 78 -23.67 9.36 -2.98
CA SER A 78 -22.37 8.71 -3.22
C SER A 78 -22.52 7.20 -3.48
N LYS A 79 -21.69 6.63 -4.38
CA LYS A 79 -21.77 5.20 -4.76
C LYS A 79 -21.70 4.26 -3.56
N LYS A 80 -20.85 4.59 -2.58
CA LYS A 80 -20.55 3.75 -1.40
C LYS A 80 -21.03 4.36 -0.07
N LYS A 81 -21.89 5.40 -0.10
CA LYS A 81 -22.48 6.06 1.08
C LYS A 81 -21.47 6.58 2.11
N GLU A 82 -20.34 7.11 1.65
CA GLU A 82 -19.22 7.49 2.51
C GLU A 82 -19.43 8.87 3.15
N PHE A 83 -19.83 8.89 4.43
CA PHE A 83 -20.10 10.12 5.17
C PHE A 83 -18.88 11.05 5.27
N SER A 84 -17.71 10.48 5.59
CA SER A 84 -16.48 11.26 5.69
C SER A 84 -16.16 12.04 4.41
N LYS A 85 -16.28 11.40 3.23
CA LYS A 85 -15.97 12.06 1.95
C LYS A 85 -16.99 13.14 1.58
N SER A 86 -18.26 12.95 1.95
CA SER A 86 -19.27 14.00 1.83
C SER A 86 -18.93 15.22 2.69
N LEU A 87 -18.47 15.02 3.93
CA LEU A 87 -18.04 16.12 4.81
C LEU A 87 -16.85 16.89 4.21
N HIS A 88 -15.86 16.20 3.64
CA HIS A 88 -14.74 16.87 2.97
C HIS A 88 -15.19 17.65 1.73
N SER A 89 -16.06 17.08 0.91
CA SER A 89 -16.65 17.77 -0.26
C SER A 89 -17.35 19.06 0.14
N SER A 90 -18.14 18.98 1.21
CA SER A 90 -18.84 20.12 1.80
C SER A 90 -17.88 21.15 2.38
N LEU A 91 -16.88 20.74 3.16
CA LEU A 91 -15.87 21.60 3.76
C LEU A 91 -15.15 22.46 2.71
N PHE A 92 -14.57 21.80 1.70
CA PHE A 92 -13.77 22.49 0.69
C PHE A 92 -14.63 23.39 -0.20
N GLY A 93 -15.86 22.97 -0.52
CA GLY A 93 -16.82 23.85 -1.18
C GLY A 93 -17.06 25.12 -0.35
N ASN A 94 -17.36 24.98 0.95
CA ASN A 94 -17.66 26.11 1.84
C ASN A 94 -16.44 27.03 1.98
N MET A 95 -15.23 26.48 2.03
CA MET A 95 -13.98 27.25 2.03
C MET A 95 -13.87 28.08 0.77
N LEU A 96 -14.11 27.50 -0.41
CA LEU A 96 -14.06 28.24 -1.68
C LEU A 96 -15.09 29.37 -1.71
N TRP A 97 -16.33 29.11 -1.30
CA TRP A 97 -17.35 30.17 -1.27
C TRP A 97 -16.97 31.30 -0.29
N THR A 98 -16.49 30.94 0.90
CA THR A 98 -16.03 31.91 1.90
C THR A 98 -14.87 32.75 1.38
N VAL A 99 -13.88 32.11 0.75
CA VAL A 99 -12.74 32.81 0.15
C VAL A 99 -13.22 33.74 -0.96
N THR A 100 -14.17 33.34 -1.81
CA THR A 100 -14.72 34.21 -2.85
C THR A 100 -15.35 35.48 -2.26
N ILE A 101 -16.16 35.35 -1.21
CA ILE A 101 -16.77 36.48 -0.52
C ILE A 101 -15.70 37.39 0.10
N LEU A 102 -14.75 36.82 0.84
CA LEU A 102 -13.69 37.59 1.50
C LEU A 102 -12.77 38.29 0.50
N MET A 103 -12.46 37.66 -0.62
CA MET A 103 -11.63 38.26 -1.67
C MET A 103 -12.38 39.39 -2.40
N GLY A 104 -13.70 39.28 -2.58
CA GLY A 104 -14.52 40.38 -3.09
C GLY A 104 -14.58 41.59 -2.15
N LEU A 105 -14.67 41.35 -0.84
CA LEU A 105 -14.57 42.42 0.16
C LEU A 105 -13.16 43.01 0.23
N LEU A 106 -12.13 42.18 0.09
CA LEU A 106 -10.75 42.67 0.07
C LEU A 106 -10.48 43.50 -1.19
N SER A 107 -10.99 43.09 -2.36
CA SER A 107 -10.79 43.82 -3.61
C SER A 107 -11.49 45.18 -3.58
N SER A 108 -12.68 45.30 -2.98
CA SER A 108 -13.35 46.59 -2.82
C SER A 108 -12.53 47.57 -1.98
N VAL A 109 -11.94 47.10 -0.87
CA VAL A 109 -11.07 47.91 0.00
C VAL A 109 -9.75 48.28 -0.70
N VAL A 110 -9.07 47.32 -1.30
CA VAL A 110 -7.73 47.52 -1.89
C VAL A 110 -7.78 48.33 -3.18
N LEU A 111 -8.81 48.12 -4.01
CA LEU A 111 -8.99 48.81 -5.29
C LEU A 111 -9.88 50.05 -5.19
N ALA A 112 -10.36 50.39 -3.99
CA ALA A 112 -11.27 51.50 -3.72
C ALA A 112 -12.53 51.48 -4.62
N LYS A 113 -13.17 50.30 -4.70
CA LYS A 113 -14.40 50.06 -5.47
C LYS A 113 -15.60 49.83 -4.56
N GLU A 114 -16.80 49.92 -5.12
CA GLU A 114 -18.02 49.51 -4.43
C GLU A 114 -18.03 47.99 -4.19
N ILE A 115 -18.79 47.58 -3.18
CA ILE A 115 -18.92 46.17 -2.83
C ILE A 115 -19.87 45.50 -3.83
N GLU A 116 -19.32 44.60 -4.64
CA GLU A 116 -20.06 43.97 -5.73
C GLU A 116 -20.76 42.68 -5.31
N LEU A 117 -22.09 42.63 -5.43
CA LEU A 117 -22.91 41.49 -5.04
C LEU A 117 -22.64 40.22 -5.86
N PHE A 118 -22.00 40.34 -7.04
CA PHE A 118 -21.75 39.19 -7.91
C PHE A 118 -20.83 38.14 -7.28
N PHE A 119 -19.97 38.52 -6.31
CA PHE A 119 -19.11 37.57 -5.60
C PHE A 119 -19.91 36.51 -4.81
N ILE A 120 -21.15 36.81 -4.44
CA ILE A 120 -22.03 35.86 -3.75
C ILE A 120 -22.46 34.74 -4.71
N VAL A 121 -23.05 35.08 -5.87
CA VAL A 121 -23.48 34.09 -6.85
C VAL A 121 -22.28 33.39 -7.50
N PHE A 122 -21.18 34.12 -7.74
CA PHE A 122 -19.94 33.52 -8.20
C PHE A 122 -19.42 32.47 -7.20
N GLY A 123 -19.44 32.75 -5.91
CA GLY A 123 -19.07 31.80 -4.87
C GLY A 123 -19.97 30.55 -4.81
N VAL A 124 -21.29 30.71 -4.96
CA VAL A 124 -22.25 29.59 -5.09
C VAL A 124 -21.90 28.69 -6.28
N LEU A 125 -21.61 29.28 -7.44
CA LEU A 125 -21.27 28.54 -8.65
C LEU A 125 -19.87 27.91 -8.57
N LEU A 126 -18.90 28.57 -7.93
CA LEU A 126 -17.57 28.02 -7.70
C LEU A 126 -17.60 26.83 -6.73
N PHE A 127 -18.42 26.92 -5.67
CA PHE A 127 -18.73 25.81 -4.77
C PHE A 127 -19.27 24.60 -5.57
N ALA A 128 -20.27 24.82 -6.43
CA ALA A 128 -20.86 23.77 -7.25
C ALA A 128 -19.83 23.17 -8.24
N SER A 129 -19.01 24.02 -8.86
CA SER A 129 -17.97 23.63 -9.82
C SER A 129 -16.94 22.70 -9.18
N PHE A 130 -16.47 23.03 -7.98
CA PHE A 130 -15.53 22.20 -7.25
C PHE A 130 -16.15 20.85 -6.87
N ARG A 131 -17.42 20.84 -6.46
CA ARG A 131 -18.14 19.59 -6.16
C ARG A 131 -18.24 18.69 -7.37
N ILE A 132 -18.45 19.20 -8.59
CA ILE A 132 -18.42 18.36 -9.81
C ILE A 132 -17.17 17.50 -9.81
N GLY A 133 -16.01 18.10 -9.57
CA GLY A 133 -14.73 17.40 -9.60
C GLY A 133 -14.63 16.28 -8.57
N ILE A 134 -15.03 16.52 -7.31
CA ILE A 134 -15.03 15.50 -6.25
C ILE A 134 -16.04 14.39 -6.57
N TYR A 135 -17.24 14.74 -7.02
CA TYR A 135 -18.31 13.78 -7.26
C TYR A 135 -17.96 12.81 -8.38
N THR A 136 -17.33 13.28 -9.45
CA THR A 136 -16.93 12.42 -10.56
C THR A 136 -15.68 11.60 -10.25
N THR A 137 -14.67 12.21 -9.63
CA THR A 137 -13.39 11.52 -9.34
C THR A 137 -13.49 10.53 -8.20
N THR A 138 -14.00 10.95 -7.04
CA THR A 138 -13.89 10.18 -5.78
C THR A 138 -15.19 9.51 -5.36
N LEU A 139 -16.35 10.13 -5.61
CA LEU A 139 -17.66 9.61 -5.17
C LEU A 139 -18.37 8.77 -6.24
N GLY A 140 -17.81 8.69 -7.45
CA GLY A 140 -18.30 7.82 -8.53
C GLY A 140 -19.62 8.24 -9.17
N ALA A 141 -20.02 9.52 -9.05
CA ALA A 141 -21.19 10.03 -9.74
C ALA A 141 -20.87 10.28 -11.22
N SER A 142 -21.83 10.00 -12.11
CA SER A 142 -21.71 10.44 -13.50
C SER A 142 -21.76 11.96 -13.58
N LEU A 143 -21.15 12.56 -14.61
CA LEU A 143 -21.15 14.01 -14.78
C LEU A 143 -22.58 14.60 -14.74
N LYS A 144 -23.56 13.92 -15.36
CA LYS A 144 -24.98 14.32 -15.32
C LYS A 144 -25.53 14.36 -13.89
N LYS A 145 -25.22 13.34 -13.06
CA LYS A 145 -25.63 13.28 -11.65
C LYS A 145 -24.89 14.34 -10.84
N ALA A 146 -23.59 14.53 -11.07
CA ALA A 146 -22.78 15.54 -10.39
C ALA A 146 -23.36 16.95 -10.58
N TRP A 147 -23.75 17.30 -11.82
CA TRP A 147 -24.47 18.55 -12.10
C TRP A 147 -25.79 18.69 -11.33
N ALA A 148 -26.58 17.62 -11.22
CA ALA A 148 -27.84 17.67 -10.47
C ALA A 148 -27.64 17.85 -8.94
N ILE A 149 -26.57 17.30 -8.37
CA ILE A 149 -26.35 17.25 -6.91
C ILE A 149 -25.51 18.44 -6.42
N CYS A 150 -24.59 18.96 -7.24
CA CYS A 150 -23.62 19.97 -6.82
C CYS A 150 -24.26 21.28 -6.32
N PHE A 151 -25.47 21.58 -6.77
CA PHE A 151 -26.25 22.78 -6.41
C PHE A 151 -27.10 22.65 -5.16
N ILE A 152 -27.40 21.44 -4.67
CA ILE A 152 -28.34 21.24 -3.55
C ILE A 152 -27.89 22.03 -2.32
N GLN A 153 -26.66 21.81 -1.87
CA GLN A 153 -26.11 22.46 -0.69
C GLN A 153 -25.94 23.99 -0.84
N PRO A 154 -25.25 24.51 -1.87
CA PRO A 154 -24.95 25.94 -1.93
C PRO A 154 -26.23 26.75 -2.18
N LEU A 155 -27.21 26.23 -2.93
CA LEU A 155 -28.49 26.90 -3.09
C LEU A 155 -29.33 26.88 -1.81
N ALA A 156 -29.39 25.75 -1.09
CA ALA A 156 -30.11 25.68 0.18
C ALA A 156 -29.53 26.68 1.20
N MET A 157 -28.20 26.78 1.27
CA MET A 157 -27.53 27.76 2.12
C MET A 157 -27.76 29.20 1.63
N TYR A 158 -27.70 29.45 0.31
CA TYR A 158 -27.97 30.75 -0.29
C TYR A 158 -29.37 31.29 0.05
N PHE A 159 -30.41 30.46 -0.08
CA PHE A 159 -31.78 30.88 0.22
C PHE A 159 -32.01 31.24 1.69
N VAL A 160 -31.18 30.73 2.60
CA VAL A 160 -31.20 31.15 4.01
C VAL A 160 -30.34 32.40 4.22
N LEU A 161 -29.16 32.42 3.61
CA LEU A 161 -28.16 33.47 3.78
C LEU A 161 -28.63 34.83 3.23
N ILE A 162 -29.32 34.83 2.08
CA ILE A 162 -29.71 36.04 1.36
C ILE A 162 -31.18 36.37 1.60
N PRO A 163 -31.55 37.65 1.82
CA PRO A 163 -32.94 38.09 1.89
C PRO A 163 -33.76 37.72 0.64
N GLN A 164 -35.03 37.37 0.82
CA GLN A 164 -35.88 36.82 -0.24
C GLN A 164 -36.10 37.77 -1.42
N ASP A 165 -36.21 39.07 -1.13
CA ASP A 165 -36.33 40.15 -2.11
C ASP A 165 -35.07 40.29 -2.99
N MET A 166 -33.90 39.93 -2.47
CA MET A 166 -32.64 39.98 -3.21
C MET A 166 -32.33 38.70 -4.01
N TRP A 167 -33.04 37.59 -3.78
CA TRP A 167 -32.70 36.29 -4.36
C TRP A 167 -32.51 36.33 -5.87
N PHE A 168 -33.48 36.87 -6.61
CA PHE A 168 -33.41 36.92 -8.06
C PHE A 168 -32.38 37.93 -8.54
N SER A 169 -32.26 39.09 -7.89
CA SER A 169 -31.29 40.12 -8.27
C SER A 169 -29.85 39.60 -8.26
N ILE A 170 -29.49 38.80 -7.24
CA ILE A 170 -28.14 38.22 -7.11
C ILE A 170 -27.99 36.98 -8.01
N LEU A 171 -29.01 36.10 -8.10
CA LEU A 171 -28.92 34.90 -8.94
C LEU A 171 -28.86 35.22 -10.45
N TYR A 172 -29.42 36.34 -10.89
CA TYR A 172 -29.40 36.79 -12.28
C TYR A 172 -28.29 37.81 -12.59
N GLU A 173 -27.37 38.06 -11.65
CA GLU A 173 -26.26 38.98 -11.87
C GLU A 173 -25.37 38.45 -13.03
N PRO A 174 -25.25 39.18 -14.16
CA PRO A 174 -24.61 38.66 -15.37
C PRO A 174 -23.13 38.31 -15.23
N ILE A 175 -22.35 39.08 -14.46
CA ILE A 175 -20.90 38.89 -14.31
C ILE A 175 -20.62 37.63 -13.49
N GLY A 176 -21.28 37.48 -12.35
CA GLY A 176 -21.16 36.33 -11.48
C GLY A 176 -21.65 35.05 -12.15
N LEU A 177 -22.73 35.12 -12.94
CA LEU A 177 -23.16 34.03 -13.81
C LEU A 177 -22.09 33.68 -14.86
N ALA A 178 -21.50 34.67 -15.54
CA ALA A 178 -20.50 34.43 -16.58
C ALA A 178 -19.25 33.71 -16.04
N TYR A 179 -18.70 34.20 -14.91
CA TYR A 179 -17.57 33.55 -14.23
C TYR A 179 -17.94 32.17 -13.70
N GLY A 180 -19.06 32.07 -12.99
CA GLY A 180 -19.47 30.82 -12.38
C GLY A 180 -19.79 29.73 -13.40
N ILE A 181 -20.50 30.03 -14.49
CA ILE A 181 -20.75 29.09 -15.59
C ILE A 181 -19.44 28.67 -16.25
N SER A 182 -18.49 29.59 -16.39
CA SER A 182 -17.15 29.26 -16.92
C SER A 182 -16.42 28.27 -16.01
N PHE A 183 -16.45 28.44 -14.68
CA PHE A 183 -15.89 27.45 -13.75
C PHE A 183 -16.61 26.09 -13.80
N MET A 184 -17.92 26.07 -13.99
CA MET A 184 -18.70 24.83 -14.15
C MET A 184 -18.29 24.06 -15.42
N ILE A 185 -18.05 24.79 -16.52
CA ILE A 185 -17.54 24.22 -17.77
C ILE A 185 -16.10 23.72 -17.57
N ILE A 186 -15.23 24.53 -16.96
CA ILE A 186 -13.83 24.16 -16.66
C ILE A 186 -13.79 22.89 -15.82
N ALA A 187 -14.59 22.79 -14.75
CA ALA A 187 -14.67 21.59 -13.91
C ALA A 187 -15.17 20.35 -14.68
N SER A 188 -16.13 20.53 -15.58
CA SER A 188 -16.65 19.45 -16.43
C SER A 188 -15.60 18.96 -17.43
N VAL A 189 -14.89 19.88 -18.08
CA VAL A 189 -13.79 19.55 -19.01
C VAL A 189 -12.65 18.88 -18.25
N TRP A 190 -12.25 19.43 -17.10
CA TRP A 190 -11.25 18.84 -16.21
C TRP A 190 -11.61 17.40 -15.84
N SER A 191 -12.87 17.17 -15.44
CA SER A 191 -13.35 15.84 -15.08
C SER A 191 -13.23 14.86 -16.25
N VAL A 192 -13.56 15.27 -17.46
CA VAL A 192 -13.47 14.40 -18.65
C VAL A 192 -12.02 14.12 -19.03
N LEU A 193 -11.15 15.13 -18.97
CA LEU A 193 -9.74 14.99 -19.33
C LEU A 193 -8.98 14.12 -18.32
N THR A 194 -9.20 14.34 -17.02
CA THR A 194 -8.57 13.54 -15.97
C THR A 194 -9.06 12.10 -15.94
N ASP A 195 -10.34 11.84 -16.24
CA ASP A 195 -10.84 10.46 -16.35
C ASP A 195 -10.18 9.69 -17.51
N ARG A 196 -9.85 10.41 -18.59
CA ARG A 196 -9.19 9.85 -19.78
C ARG A 196 -7.66 9.87 -19.70
N ALA A 197 -7.08 10.35 -18.61
CA ALA A 197 -5.64 10.58 -18.49
C ALA A 197 -4.78 9.31 -18.61
N GLY A 198 -5.35 8.15 -18.29
CA GLY A 198 -4.69 6.85 -18.42
C GLY A 198 -4.82 6.17 -19.78
N ARG A 199 -5.55 6.72 -20.75
CA ARG A 199 -5.79 6.00 -22.03
C ARG A 199 -4.54 5.95 -22.93
N PRO A 200 -4.35 4.85 -23.70
CA PRO A 200 -5.18 3.65 -23.77
C PRO A 200 -4.92 2.62 -22.64
N GLY A 201 -3.86 2.81 -21.85
CA GLY A 201 -3.46 1.93 -20.75
C GLY A 201 -4.46 1.78 -19.61
N MET A 202 -5.46 2.65 -19.49
CA MET A 202 -6.58 2.48 -18.55
C MET A 202 -7.85 3.09 -19.15
N GLU A 203 -8.97 2.40 -19.03
CA GLU A 203 -10.25 2.91 -19.55
C GLU A 203 -10.71 4.20 -18.86
N SER A 204 -10.50 4.24 -17.53
CA SER A 204 -10.94 5.31 -16.63
C SER A 204 -10.01 5.43 -15.43
N THR A 205 -9.35 6.57 -15.32
CA THR A 205 -8.53 6.93 -14.15
C THR A 205 -9.41 7.14 -12.92
N HIS A 206 -10.63 7.70 -13.08
CA HIS A 206 -11.52 7.95 -11.95
C HIS A 206 -12.01 6.64 -11.31
N LYS A 207 -12.40 5.63 -12.11
CA LYS A 207 -12.80 4.32 -11.58
C LYS A 207 -11.67 3.66 -10.77
N THR A 208 -10.42 3.84 -11.17
CA THR A 208 -9.27 3.28 -10.47
C THR A 208 -9.02 3.98 -9.13
N ILE A 209 -9.11 5.32 -9.11
CA ILE A 209 -9.07 6.09 -7.86
C ILE A 209 -10.21 5.67 -6.93
N GLN A 210 -11.42 5.49 -7.46
CA GLN A 210 -12.58 5.05 -6.67
C GLN A 210 -12.39 3.66 -6.09
N ALA A 211 -11.90 2.71 -6.90
CA ALA A 211 -11.61 1.35 -6.48
C ALA A 211 -10.54 1.30 -5.39
N TYR A 212 -9.46 2.08 -5.55
CA TYR A 212 -8.41 2.23 -4.53
C TYR A 212 -8.97 2.84 -3.24
N LEU A 213 -9.73 3.93 -3.32
CA LEU A 213 -10.30 4.56 -2.13
C LEU A 213 -11.33 3.67 -1.41
N ALA A 214 -12.05 2.83 -2.15
CA ALA A 214 -12.99 1.86 -1.59
C ALA A 214 -12.25 0.71 -0.88
N SER A 215 -11.16 0.20 -1.47
CA SER A 215 -10.38 -0.90 -0.88
C SER A 215 -9.70 -0.48 0.43
N GLN A 216 -9.38 0.79 0.59
CA GLN A 216 -8.94 1.36 1.88
C GLN A 216 -9.98 1.24 3.01
N GLY A 217 -11.26 1.04 2.67
CA GLY A 217 -12.37 0.76 3.59
C GLY A 217 -12.79 -0.72 3.62
N ASN A 218 -11.91 -1.64 3.19
CA ASN A 218 -12.18 -3.08 3.03
C ASN A 218 -13.18 -3.46 1.93
N ASP A 219 -13.47 -2.56 0.99
CA ASP A 219 -14.31 -2.83 -0.19
C ASP A 219 -13.43 -2.95 -1.45
N PHE A 220 -12.92 -4.16 -1.70
CA PHE A 220 -11.89 -4.45 -2.70
C PHE A 220 -12.43 -4.96 -4.04
N GLU A 221 -13.74 -5.22 -4.17
CA GLU A 221 -14.34 -5.85 -5.36
C GLU A 221 -14.06 -5.10 -6.67
N ASP A 222 -14.24 -3.77 -6.66
CA ASP A 222 -13.99 -2.94 -7.83
C ASP A 222 -12.48 -2.94 -8.19
N ALA A 223 -11.60 -3.01 -7.20
CA ALA A 223 -10.14 -3.01 -7.41
C ALA A 223 -9.66 -4.34 -8.01
N GLU A 224 -10.10 -5.46 -7.44
CA GLU A 224 -9.78 -6.80 -7.94
C GLU A 224 -10.30 -7.00 -9.36
N LYS A 225 -11.52 -6.53 -9.66
CA LYS A 225 -12.07 -6.60 -11.02
C LYS A 225 -11.23 -5.83 -12.04
N LEU A 226 -10.77 -4.63 -11.69
CA LEU A 226 -9.92 -3.82 -12.57
C LEU A 226 -8.56 -4.49 -12.81
N MET A 227 -7.96 -5.07 -11.76
CA MET A 227 -6.69 -5.78 -11.86
C MET A 227 -6.83 -7.07 -12.68
N GLU A 228 -7.86 -7.87 -12.42
CA GLU A 228 -8.13 -9.12 -13.15
C GLU A 228 -8.37 -8.91 -14.64
N GLN A 229 -9.04 -7.83 -15.04
CA GLN A 229 -9.27 -7.49 -16.45
C GLN A 229 -7.97 -7.26 -17.23
N ARG A 230 -6.89 -6.95 -16.50
CA ARG A 230 -5.59 -6.57 -17.02
C ARG A 230 -4.52 -7.62 -16.75
N SER A 231 -4.85 -8.65 -15.99
CA SER A 231 -3.97 -9.74 -15.63
C SER A 231 -3.91 -10.78 -16.74
N SER A 232 -2.81 -11.53 -16.80
CA SER A 232 -2.59 -12.61 -17.75
C SER A 232 -2.49 -13.95 -17.01
N GLN A 233 -2.85 -15.04 -17.70
CA GLN A 233 -2.65 -16.38 -17.15
C GLN A 233 -1.17 -16.73 -17.15
N ALA A 234 -0.66 -17.21 -16.02
CA ALA A 234 0.70 -17.68 -15.86
C ALA A 234 0.75 -19.01 -15.09
N LYS A 235 1.79 -19.78 -15.38
CA LYS A 235 2.18 -20.93 -14.56
C LYS A 235 3.19 -20.46 -13.54
N VAL A 236 2.86 -20.66 -12.27
CA VAL A 236 3.73 -20.29 -11.16
C VAL A 236 4.11 -21.54 -10.39
N THR A 237 5.39 -21.66 -10.05
CA THR A 237 5.91 -22.79 -9.30
C THR A 237 5.95 -22.46 -7.82
N THR A 238 5.81 -23.47 -6.99
CA THR A 238 6.09 -23.37 -5.54
C THR A 238 6.98 -24.51 -5.14
N SER A 239 8.16 -24.18 -4.63
CA SER A 239 9.09 -25.16 -4.06
C SER A 239 8.93 -25.21 -2.55
N GLN A 240 9.05 -26.39 -1.97
CA GLN A 240 9.01 -26.58 -0.53
C GLN A 240 10.15 -27.50 -0.09
N LEU A 241 10.84 -27.12 0.97
CA LEU A 241 11.63 -28.05 1.78
C LEU A 241 10.77 -28.44 2.98
N ARG A 242 10.34 -29.70 3.01
CA ARG A 242 9.59 -30.25 4.13
C ARG A 242 10.50 -31.11 4.99
N LEU A 243 10.49 -30.87 6.30
CA LEU A 243 11.12 -31.71 7.30
C LEU A 243 10.01 -32.40 8.08
N SER A 244 10.07 -33.72 8.15
CA SER A 244 9.09 -34.51 8.88
C SER A 244 9.78 -35.55 9.74
N SER A 245 9.22 -35.78 10.91
CA SER A 245 9.61 -36.90 11.77
C SER A 245 9.22 -38.24 11.12
N PRO A 246 9.93 -39.35 11.38
CA PRO A 246 9.60 -40.66 10.81
C PRO A 246 8.17 -41.14 11.09
N ASN A 247 7.55 -40.67 12.17
CA ASN A 247 6.16 -40.99 12.55
C ASN A 247 5.14 -39.95 12.05
N GLY A 248 5.58 -38.91 11.34
CA GLY A 248 4.75 -37.85 10.77
C GLY A 248 4.10 -36.92 11.79
N LYS A 249 4.48 -36.96 13.07
CA LYS A 249 3.86 -36.13 14.13
C LYS A 249 4.37 -34.69 14.10
N THR A 250 5.67 -34.52 13.93
CA THR A 250 6.31 -33.22 13.73
C THR A 250 6.52 -33.02 12.25
N ASP A 251 6.01 -31.90 11.73
CA ASP A 251 6.08 -31.46 10.33
C ASP A 251 6.48 -29.99 10.31
N PHE A 252 7.44 -29.64 9.47
CA PHE A 252 7.84 -28.26 9.20
C PHE A 252 8.02 -28.08 7.70
N ARG A 253 7.64 -26.90 7.17
CA ARG A 253 7.85 -26.57 5.77
C ARG A 253 8.49 -25.20 5.59
N MET A 254 9.56 -25.15 4.84
CA MET A 254 10.02 -23.91 4.23
C MET A 254 9.40 -23.80 2.84
N VAL A 255 8.58 -22.77 2.62
CA VAL A 255 7.82 -22.59 1.38
C VAL A 255 8.40 -21.41 0.61
N LEU A 256 8.74 -21.65 -0.66
CA LEU A 256 9.27 -20.64 -1.58
C LEU A 256 8.25 -20.48 -2.73
N PRO A 257 7.24 -19.62 -2.56
CA PRO A 257 6.28 -19.31 -3.62
C PRO A 257 6.91 -18.37 -4.64
N GLU A 258 6.79 -18.64 -5.94
CA GLU A 258 7.19 -17.67 -6.99
C GLU A 258 6.24 -16.46 -7.08
N ILE A 259 5.14 -16.47 -6.33
CA ILE A 259 4.22 -15.35 -6.22
C ILE A 259 4.79 -14.29 -5.28
N HIS A 260 4.81 -13.05 -5.76
CA HIS A 260 5.15 -11.88 -4.94
C HIS A 260 3.95 -11.43 -4.09
N PRO A 261 4.12 -11.13 -2.79
CA PRO A 261 3.06 -10.54 -1.96
C PRO A 261 2.56 -9.21 -2.52
N GLY A 262 1.26 -9.06 -2.71
CA GLY A 262 0.72 -7.82 -3.30
C GLY A 262 -0.58 -8.05 -4.04
N PRO A 263 -1.19 -6.99 -4.60
CA PRO A 263 -0.59 -5.67 -4.84
C PRO A 263 -0.48 -4.80 -3.59
N TYR A 264 -1.57 -4.64 -2.84
CA TYR A 264 -1.60 -3.89 -1.59
C TYR A 264 -2.78 -4.35 -0.73
N HIS A 265 -2.66 -4.27 0.59
CA HIS A 265 -3.73 -4.73 1.47
C HIS A 265 -4.97 -3.82 1.39
N PRO A 266 -6.21 -4.38 1.27
CA PRO A 266 -6.62 -5.78 1.40
C PRO A 266 -6.90 -6.52 0.07
N VAL A 267 -6.36 -6.01 -1.03
CA VAL A 267 -6.61 -6.48 -2.41
C VAL A 267 -5.68 -7.65 -2.74
N GLY A 268 -6.20 -8.65 -3.45
CA GLY A 268 -5.40 -9.72 -4.05
C GLY A 268 -4.55 -10.51 -3.04
N GLY A 269 -3.34 -10.89 -3.46
CA GLY A 269 -2.36 -11.65 -2.69
C GLY A 269 -1.54 -10.84 -1.67
N SER A 270 -2.01 -9.66 -1.24
CA SER A 270 -1.27 -8.78 -0.32
C SER A 270 -0.90 -9.41 1.02
N ASN A 271 -1.66 -10.39 1.48
CA ASN A 271 -1.39 -11.15 2.71
C ASN A 271 -1.12 -12.64 2.41
N ILE A 272 -0.62 -12.96 1.21
CA ILE A 272 -0.39 -14.34 0.79
C ILE A 272 0.55 -15.12 1.72
N PRO A 273 1.60 -14.52 2.34
CA PRO A 273 2.47 -15.30 3.23
C PRO A 273 1.71 -15.84 4.45
N TYR A 274 0.91 -15.02 5.11
CA TYR A 274 0.04 -15.45 6.20
C TYR A 274 -0.97 -16.51 5.77
N LEU A 275 -1.56 -16.36 4.58
CA LEU A 275 -2.55 -17.32 4.10
C LEU A 275 -1.93 -18.68 3.80
N ILE A 276 -0.73 -18.73 3.21
CA ILE A 276 0.03 -19.98 3.04
C ILE A 276 0.40 -20.57 4.41
N TYR A 277 0.91 -19.75 5.32
CA TYR A 277 1.26 -20.14 6.69
C TYR A 277 0.08 -20.84 7.39
N LYS A 278 -1.11 -20.23 7.34
CA LYS A 278 -2.32 -20.83 7.93
C LYS A 278 -2.84 -22.04 7.16
N ASN A 279 -2.73 -22.06 5.82
CA ASN A 279 -3.12 -23.23 5.02
C ASN A 279 -2.26 -24.47 5.35
N LEU A 280 -1.03 -24.25 5.81
CA LEU A 280 -0.11 -25.30 6.26
C LEU A 280 -0.08 -25.42 7.79
N SER A 281 -1.23 -25.24 8.44
CA SER A 281 -1.40 -25.46 9.89
C SER A 281 -0.43 -24.69 10.78
N SER A 282 0.07 -23.54 10.34
CA SER A 282 1.04 -22.71 11.08
C SER A 282 2.41 -23.39 11.31
N THR A 283 2.71 -24.47 10.58
CA THR A 283 4.00 -25.19 10.65
C THR A 283 4.92 -24.86 9.49
N ALA A 284 4.82 -23.65 8.95
CA ALA A 284 5.59 -23.21 7.80
C ALA A 284 6.35 -21.91 8.06
N MET A 285 7.50 -21.75 7.41
CA MET A 285 8.12 -20.45 7.13
C MET A 285 7.92 -20.16 5.66
N VAL A 286 7.17 -19.10 5.35
CA VAL A 286 6.92 -18.67 3.98
C VAL A 286 7.98 -17.64 3.62
N MET A 287 8.97 -18.10 2.87
CA MET A 287 10.14 -17.31 2.51
C MET A 287 9.83 -16.41 1.32
N HIS A 288 10.39 -15.21 1.31
CA HIS A 288 10.42 -14.40 0.09
C HIS A 288 11.32 -15.09 -0.93
N SER A 289 10.75 -15.41 -2.09
CA SER A 289 11.51 -15.95 -3.22
C SER A 289 11.80 -14.83 -4.20
N ILE A 290 12.84 -14.99 -5.02
CA ILE A 290 13.17 -14.02 -6.06
C ILE A 290 12.00 -13.93 -7.06
N SER A 291 11.16 -12.92 -6.86
CA SER A 291 9.92 -12.62 -7.55
C SER A 291 9.77 -11.11 -7.63
N ASP A 292 8.96 -10.63 -8.56
CA ASP A 292 8.67 -9.20 -8.71
C ASP A 292 7.15 -8.99 -8.73
N HIS A 293 6.74 -7.72 -8.75
CA HIS A 293 5.34 -7.34 -8.74
C HIS A 293 4.54 -7.83 -9.97
N SER A 294 5.19 -8.30 -11.04
CA SER A 294 4.49 -8.92 -12.18
C SER A 294 3.81 -10.23 -11.78
N LEU A 295 4.29 -10.89 -10.72
CA LEU A 295 3.77 -12.14 -10.18
C LEU A 295 2.74 -11.92 -9.06
N ASN A 296 2.29 -10.68 -8.82
CA ASN A 296 1.21 -10.43 -7.87
C ASN A 296 -0.10 -11.10 -8.32
N LEU A 297 -0.81 -11.72 -7.37
CA LEU A 297 -2.15 -12.25 -7.58
C LEU A 297 -3.17 -11.10 -7.53
N PRO A 298 -4.00 -10.91 -8.57
CA PRO A 298 -4.85 -9.74 -8.71
C PRO A 298 -6.10 -9.77 -7.84
N SER A 299 -6.52 -10.95 -7.36
CA SER A 299 -7.76 -11.11 -6.58
C SER A 299 -7.68 -12.25 -5.58
N ARG A 300 -8.55 -12.19 -4.56
CA ARG A 300 -8.71 -13.27 -3.58
C ARG A 300 -9.15 -14.60 -4.19
N ASN A 301 -9.89 -14.57 -5.29
CA ASN A 301 -10.27 -15.79 -6.00
C ASN A 301 -9.03 -16.51 -6.58
N GLU A 302 -8.09 -15.75 -7.16
CA GLU A 302 -6.82 -16.30 -7.62
C GLU A 302 -5.93 -16.78 -6.46
N VAL A 303 -5.99 -16.09 -5.31
CA VAL A 303 -5.36 -16.55 -4.06
C VAL A 303 -5.92 -17.89 -3.60
N GLU A 304 -7.24 -18.06 -3.55
CA GLU A 304 -7.86 -19.33 -3.17
C GLU A 304 -7.52 -20.46 -4.15
N ASN A 305 -7.48 -20.16 -5.46
CA ASN A 305 -7.07 -21.13 -6.47
C ASN A 305 -5.61 -21.57 -6.27
N TYR A 306 -4.73 -20.62 -5.96
CA TYR A 306 -3.33 -20.88 -5.67
C TYR A 306 -3.15 -21.73 -4.40
N LEU A 307 -3.82 -21.38 -3.30
CA LEU A 307 -3.74 -22.10 -2.02
C LEU A 307 -4.20 -23.56 -2.16
N LYS A 308 -5.31 -23.80 -2.86
CA LYS A 308 -5.78 -25.16 -3.16
C LYS A 308 -4.74 -25.99 -3.91
N LYS A 309 -3.94 -25.35 -4.78
CA LYS A 309 -2.90 -26.04 -5.54
C LYS A 309 -1.69 -26.40 -4.69
N ILE A 310 -1.35 -25.62 -3.67
CA ILE A 310 -0.26 -25.95 -2.74
C ILE A 310 -0.48 -27.30 -2.04
N GLU A 311 -1.73 -27.68 -1.78
CA GLU A 311 -2.06 -28.98 -1.18
C GLU A 311 -1.76 -30.17 -2.10
N ASP A 312 -1.74 -29.94 -3.43
CA ASP A 312 -1.44 -30.94 -4.46
C ASP A 312 0.09 -31.08 -4.73
N SER A 313 0.95 -30.60 -3.84
CA SER A 313 2.40 -30.66 -3.97
C SER A 313 2.93 -32.10 -4.12
N LYS A 314 3.89 -32.29 -5.05
CA LYS A 314 4.49 -33.60 -5.34
C LYS A 314 5.90 -33.68 -4.80
N VAL A 315 6.22 -34.76 -4.10
CA VAL A 315 7.60 -35.09 -3.69
C VAL A 315 8.43 -35.41 -4.93
N LYS A 316 9.57 -34.72 -5.08
CA LYS A 316 10.52 -34.89 -6.18
C LYS A 316 11.78 -35.62 -5.75
N GLU A 317 12.24 -35.33 -4.54
CA GLU A 317 13.40 -35.94 -3.92
C GLU A 317 13.15 -36.03 -2.42
N GLU A 318 13.75 -37.02 -1.78
CA GLU A 318 13.71 -37.20 -0.33
C GLU A 318 15.03 -37.76 0.18
N GLY A 319 15.32 -37.53 1.45
CA GLY A 319 16.52 -38.05 2.09
C GLY A 319 16.58 -37.75 3.58
N LEU A 320 17.70 -38.14 4.19
CA LEU A 320 17.91 -38.05 5.65
C LEU A 320 19.12 -37.20 6.04
N HIS A 321 19.89 -36.72 5.05
CA HIS A 321 21.18 -36.08 5.29
C HIS A 321 21.25 -34.68 4.68
N CYS A 322 21.97 -33.78 5.35
CA CYS A 322 22.29 -32.43 4.89
C CYS A 322 23.71 -32.05 5.30
N THR A 323 24.32 -31.11 4.59
CA THR A 323 25.62 -30.54 4.96
C THR A 323 25.50 -29.58 6.15
N GLU A 324 26.58 -29.40 6.90
CA GLU A 324 26.70 -28.20 7.73
C GLU A 324 26.56 -26.92 6.87
N PRO A 325 26.04 -25.81 7.43
CA PRO A 325 25.89 -24.57 6.69
C PRO A 325 27.25 -24.00 6.27
N VAL A 326 27.30 -23.52 5.03
CA VAL A 326 28.40 -22.73 4.48
C VAL A 326 28.01 -21.26 4.52
N THR A 327 28.93 -20.38 4.92
CA THR A 327 28.75 -18.94 4.79
C THR A 327 29.86 -18.38 3.91
N VAL A 328 29.48 -17.67 2.85
CA VAL A 328 30.40 -16.91 2.00
C VAL A 328 30.03 -15.44 2.08
N GLN A 329 31.03 -14.59 2.28
CA GLN A 329 30.86 -13.14 2.26
C GLN A 329 31.84 -12.52 1.27
N ILE A 330 31.33 -11.71 0.35
CA ILE A 330 32.10 -10.92 -0.60
C ILE A 330 31.64 -9.48 -0.44
N ASN A 331 32.54 -8.63 0.05
CA ASN A 331 32.22 -7.24 0.37
C ASN A 331 30.96 -7.16 1.27
N LYS A 332 29.89 -6.53 0.77
CA LYS A 332 28.61 -6.38 1.47
C LYS A 332 27.70 -7.60 1.36
N ALA A 333 27.90 -8.43 0.34
CA ALA A 333 27.01 -9.56 0.06
C ALA A 333 27.37 -10.78 0.89
N ARG A 334 26.36 -11.34 1.56
CA ARG A 334 26.47 -12.53 2.39
C ARG A 334 25.51 -13.60 1.86
N VAL A 335 26.05 -14.80 1.65
CA VAL A 335 25.26 -15.98 1.25
C VAL A 335 25.49 -17.11 2.24
N ILE A 336 24.41 -17.66 2.77
CA ILE A 336 24.43 -18.87 3.58
C ILE A 336 23.81 -20.00 2.77
N GLY A 337 24.46 -21.16 2.73
CA GLY A 337 24.00 -22.32 1.98
C GLY A 337 23.94 -23.58 2.83
N LEU A 338 22.94 -24.41 2.58
CA LEU A 338 22.85 -25.80 3.04
C LEU A 338 22.54 -26.69 1.84
N LEU A 339 23.00 -27.95 1.85
CA LEU A 339 22.75 -28.90 0.78
C LEU A 339 21.97 -30.11 1.29
N PHE A 340 20.71 -30.24 0.88
CA PHE A 340 19.83 -31.36 1.20
C PHE A 340 19.80 -32.35 0.03
N GLY A 341 20.51 -33.49 0.17
CA GLY A 341 20.74 -34.39 -0.95
C GLY A 341 21.52 -33.67 -2.05
N ASN A 342 20.87 -33.42 -3.19
CA ASN A 342 21.44 -32.64 -4.28
C ASN A 342 20.73 -31.29 -4.52
N ASN A 343 20.04 -30.77 -3.51
CA ASN A 343 19.20 -29.57 -3.58
C ASN A 343 19.75 -28.47 -2.66
N PRO A 344 20.52 -27.51 -3.19
CA PRO A 344 21.04 -26.42 -2.40
C PRO A 344 19.93 -25.44 -2.01
N LEU A 345 19.92 -25.03 -0.74
CA LEU A 345 19.12 -23.95 -0.19
C LEU A 345 20.06 -22.78 0.13
N LEU A 346 19.84 -21.64 -0.52
CA LEU A 346 20.66 -20.44 -0.38
C LEU A 346 19.85 -19.29 0.20
N PHE A 347 20.44 -18.59 1.17
CA PHE A 347 19.91 -17.37 1.78
C PHE A 347 20.81 -16.21 1.38
N LEU A 348 20.26 -15.24 0.65
CA LEU A 348 21.00 -14.09 0.12
C LEU A 348 20.62 -12.84 0.91
N SER A 349 21.63 -12.08 1.36
CA SER A 349 21.42 -10.87 2.15
C SER A 349 22.52 -9.83 1.89
N LEU A 350 22.15 -8.55 1.94
CA LEU A 350 23.08 -7.40 2.03
C LEU A 350 23.11 -6.80 3.45
N SER A 351 22.44 -7.39 4.44
CA SER A 351 22.36 -6.85 5.79
C SER A 351 23.76 -6.62 6.39
N PRO A 352 24.04 -5.44 7.01
CA PRO A 352 23.12 -4.35 7.36
C PRO A 352 23.05 -3.19 6.34
N HIS A 353 23.44 -3.40 5.09
CA HIS A 353 23.65 -2.32 4.11
C HIS A 353 22.41 -1.88 3.34
N GLY A 354 21.27 -2.52 3.57
CA GLY A 354 20.02 -2.26 2.87
C GLY A 354 19.91 -3.01 1.52
N MET A 355 18.74 -3.57 1.24
CA MET A 355 18.33 -4.15 -0.02
C MET A 355 16.80 -4.12 -0.12
N GLU A 356 16.31 -3.87 -1.34
CA GLU A 356 14.96 -4.26 -1.75
C GLU A 356 15.02 -5.67 -2.38
N ASP A 357 14.13 -5.96 -3.33
CA ASP A 357 14.07 -7.27 -3.99
C ASP A 357 15.34 -7.61 -4.77
N ILE A 358 15.72 -8.88 -4.72
CA ILE A 358 16.76 -9.43 -5.59
C ILE A 358 16.23 -9.47 -7.05
N PRO A 359 16.96 -8.91 -8.02
CA PRO A 359 16.55 -8.95 -9.42
C PRO A 359 16.48 -10.36 -10.03
N SER A 360 15.51 -10.59 -10.91
CA SER A 360 15.25 -11.89 -11.57
C SER A 360 16.42 -12.45 -12.39
N TYR A 361 17.29 -11.58 -12.93
CA TYR A 361 18.49 -12.03 -13.65
C TYR A 361 19.45 -12.80 -12.74
N MET A 362 19.48 -12.48 -11.43
CA MET A 362 20.35 -13.14 -10.48
C MET A 362 19.89 -14.56 -10.18
N LYS A 363 18.58 -14.78 -10.01
CA LYS A 363 17.98 -16.13 -9.94
C LYS A 363 18.42 -16.98 -11.13
N THR A 364 18.20 -16.45 -12.34
CA THR A 364 18.54 -17.13 -13.60
C THR A 364 20.02 -17.53 -13.65
N GLU A 365 20.91 -16.61 -13.29
CA GLU A 365 22.36 -16.89 -13.28
C GLU A 365 22.77 -17.93 -12.23
N ILE A 366 22.21 -17.85 -11.01
CA ILE A 366 22.53 -18.78 -9.92
C ILE A 366 22.02 -20.18 -10.25
N GLU A 367 20.78 -20.31 -10.72
CA GLU A 367 20.19 -21.59 -11.13
C GLU A 367 20.97 -22.22 -12.29
N GLN A 368 21.36 -21.42 -13.29
CA GLN A 368 22.16 -21.91 -14.41
C GLN A 368 23.54 -22.39 -13.95
N TYR A 369 24.18 -21.67 -13.02
CA TYR A 369 25.45 -22.07 -12.45
C TYR A 369 25.32 -23.37 -11.64
N ALA A 370 24.29 -23.47 -10.79
CA ALA A 370 24.03 -24.65 -9.98
C ALA A 370 23.77 -25.89 -10.86
N LYS A 371 23.00 -25.73 -11.94
CA LYS A 371 22.76 -26.77 -12.93
C LYS A 371 24.05 -27.28 -13.58
N ASN A 372 24.99 -26.39 -13.89
CA ASN A 372 26.31 -26.77 -14.42
C ASN A 372 27.16 -27.56 -13.40
N ARG A 373 26.84 -27.47 -12.11
CA ARG A 373 27.43 -28.28 -11.03
C ARG A 373 26.63 -29.54 -10.70
N ASN A 374 25.67 -29.89 -11.55
CA ASN A 374 24.77 -31.04 -11.41
C ASN A 374 23.84 -30.99 -10.19
N TYR A 375 23.59 -29.83 -9.60
CA TYR A 375 22.53 -29.71 -8.59
C TYR A 375 21.15 -29.95 -9.22
N ALA A 376 20.24 -30.55 -8.45
CA ALA A 376 18.89 -30.91 -8.91
C ALA A 376 17.94 -29.70 -8.89
N ARG A 377 17.57 -29.21 -7.70
CA ARG A 377 16.76 -28.01 -7.51
C ARG A 377 17.47 -27.02 -6.59
N THR A 378 17.72 -25.81 -7.08
CA THR A 378 18.26 -24.72 -6.26
C THR A 378 17.10 -23.91 -5.68
N MET A 379 17.04 -23.82 -4.36
CA MET A 379 16.07 -22.99 -3.64
C MET A 379 16.80 -21.73 -3.19
N ILE A 380 16.32 -20.56 -3.63
CA ILE A 380 16.97 -19.27 -3.36
C ILE A 380 15.98 -18.40 -2.58
N VAL A 381 16.41 -18.01 -1.39
CA VAL A 381 15.66 -17.14 -0.47
C VAL A 381 16.27 -15.74 -0.54
N ASP A 382 15.42 -14.79 -0.88
CA ASP A 382 15.67 -13.39 -0.59
C ASP A 382 15.40 -13.19 0.90
N CYS A 383 16.43 -12.84 1.69
CA CYS A 383 16.21 -12.68 3.12
C CYS A 383 15.36 -11.45 3.45
N HIS A 384 15.37 -10.44 2.57
CA HIS A 384 14.62 -9.20 2.67
C HIS A 384 14.70 -8.57 4.09
N ASN A 385 15.90 -8.62 4.68
CA ASN A 385 16.14 -8.41 6.11
C ASN A 385 17.01 -7.18 6.43
N ALA A 386 17.01 -6.22 5.52
CA ALA A 386 17.76 -4.98 5.63
C ALA A 386 17.09 -3.93 4.75
N MET A 387 16.32 -3.02 5.34
CA MET A 387 15.59 -1.99 4.61
C MET A 387 16.56 -1.11 3.82
N GLY A 388 16.32 -0.92 2.52
CA GLY A 388 17.31 -0.30 1.64
C GLY A 388 16.76 0.34 0.39
N GLN A 389 17.58 0.34 -0.65
CA GLN A 389 17.21 0.70 -2.01
C GLN A 389 17.43 -0.53 -2.90
N GLU A 390 17.03 -0.41 -4.16
CA GLU A 390 17.36 -1.39 -5.19
C GLU A 390 18.85 -1.76 -5.16
N ILE A 391 19.12 -3.05 -5.36
CA ILE A 391 20.47 -3.59 -5.33
C ILE A 391 21.29 -2.97 -6.46
N SER A 392 22.39 -2.31 -6.09
CA SER A 392 23.31 -1.73 -7.07
C SER A 392 23.93 -2.84 -7.93
N LYS A 393 24.33 -2.50 -9.16
CA LYS A 393 24.99 -3.47 -10.05
C LYS A 393 26.24 -4.11 -9.41
N GLU A 394 27.02 -3.32 -8.67
CA GLU A 394 28.23 -3.78 -7.97
C GLU A 394 27.88 -4.78 -6.86
N ASP A 395 26.94 -4.43 -5.99
CA ASP A 395 26.50 -5.31 -4.89
C ASP A 395 25.84 -6.59 -5.45
N GLY A 396 25.14 -6.49 -6.60
CA GLY A 396 24.60 -7.62 -7.33
C GLY A 396 25.68 -8.55 -7.90
N GLU A 397 26.73 -8.01 -8.53
CA GLU A 397 27.87 -8.81 -8.99
C GLU A 397 28.58 -9.54 -7.84
N ASP A 398 28.72 -8.90 -6.69
CA ASP A 398 29.32 -9.50 -5.50
C ASP A 398 28.45 -10.60 -4.89
N MET A 399 27.13 -10.40 -4.84
CA MET A 399 26.19 -11.43 -4.42
C MET A 399 26.18 -12.64 -5.36
N LEU A 400 26.27 -12.43 -6.68
CA LEU A 400 26.43 -13.52 -7.64
C LEU A 400 27.72 -14.31 -7.40
N LYS A 401 28.85 -13.63 -7.18
CA LYS A 401 30.12 -14.29 -6.85
C LYS A 401 30.01 -15.08 -5.54
N ALA A 402 29.37 -14.51 -4.52
CA ALA A 402 29.20 -15.15 -3.22
C ALA A 402 28.33 -16.40 -3.33
N ALA A 403 27.21 -16.32 -4.07
CA ALA A 403 26.32 -17.46 -4.32
C ALA A 403 27.04 -18.58 -5.09
N LYS A 404 27.77 -18.25 -6.16
CA LYS A 404 28.55 -19.22 -6.96
C LYS A 404 29.64 -19.89 -6.10
N SER A 405 30.35 -19.13 -5.28
CA SER A 405 31.36 -19.67 -4.35
C SER A 405 30.75 -20.53 -3.22
N CYS A 406 29.55 -20.17 -2.74
CA CYS A 406 28.82 -20.97 -1.76
C CYS A 406 28.42 -22.32 -2.36
N LEU A 407 27.87 -22.34 -3.58
CA LEU A 407 27.53 -23.55 -4.32
C LEU A 407 28.75 -24.46 -4.51
N ASP A 408 29.91 -23.90 -4.85
CA ASP A 408 31.15 -24.67 -5.00
C ASP A 408 31.63 -25.30 -3.70
N SER A 409 31.52 -24.55 -2.61
CA SER A 409 31.92 -25.00 -1.28
C SER A 409 31.03 -26.14 -0.78
N LEU A 410 29.72 -26.08 -1.03
CA LEU A 410 28.75 -27.10 -0.63
C LEU A 410 29.05 -28.49 -1.22
N ILE A 411 29.55 -28.57 -2.46
CA ILE A 411 29.91 -29.85 -3.12
C ILE A 411 30.97 -30.61 -2.32
N THR A 412 31.86 -29.88 -1.63
CA THR A 412 32.99 -30.45 -0.90
C THR A 412 32.68 -30.77 0.55
N LYS A 413 31.48 -30.43 1.04
CA LYS A 413 31.09 -30.64 2.43
C LYS A 413 30.57 -32.06 2.64
N GLU A 414 30.91 -32.63 3.79
CA GLU A 414 30.32 -33.88 4.24
C GLU A 414 28.84 -33.68 4.61
N SER A 415 28.03 -34.70 4.34
CA SER A 415 26.62 -34.74 4.67
C SER A 415 26.40 -35.58 5.93
N HIS A 416 25.56 -35.09 6.83
CA HIS A 416 25.28 -35.71 8.12
C HIS A 416 23.78 -35.91 8.30
N PRO A 417 23.35 -36.89 9.13
CA PRO A 417 21.95 -37.04 9.50
C PRO A 417 21.38 -35.74 10.07
N ILE A 418 20.11 -35.46 9.75
CA ILE A 418 19.41 -34.25 10.18
C ILE A 418 18.53 -34.58 11.37
N GLU A 419 18.56 -33.73 12.39
CA GLU A 419 17.44 -33.58 13.32
C GLU A 419 16.89 -32.16 13.21
N PHE A 420 15.61 -31.99 13.50
CA PHE A 420 14.96 -30.70 13.46
C PHE A 420 13.92 -30.55 14.55
N GLY A 421 13.70 -29.30 14.97
CA GLY A 421 12.52 -28.88 15.70
C GLY A 421 12.08 -27.52 15.21
N TYR A 422 10.79 -27.22 15.31
CA TYR A 422 10.21 -25.96 14.85
C TYR A 422 9.24 -25.44 15.89
N ALA A 423 9.28 -24.14 16.12
CA ALA A 423 8.30 -23.44 16.93
C ALA A 423 7.98 -22.08 16.32
N ASN A 424 6.83 -21.53 16.70
CA ASN A 424 6.36 -20.22 16.28
C ASN A 424 5.84 -19.41 17.48
N SER A 425 5.36 -18.21 17.21
CA SER A 425 4.81 -17.30 18.22
C SER A 425 3.30 -17.45 18.48
N ASP A 426 2.60 -18.45 17.91
CA ASP A 426 1.13 -18.55 18.01
C ASP A 426 0.67 -18.70 19.47
N ASP A 427 1.45 -19.36 20.33
CA ASP A 427 1.18 -19.54 21.77
C ASP A 427 1.82 -18.44 22.65
N MET A 428 2.30 -17.35 22.05
CA MET A 428 2.96 -16.24 22.74
C MET A 428 2.14 -14.94 22.61
N ASP A 429 2.28 -14.05 23.60
CA ASP A 429 1.74 -12.68 23.51
C ASP A 429 2.68 -11.79 22.68
N VAL A 430 2.63 -11.96 21.36
CA VAL A 430 3.44 -11.23 20.38
C VAL A 430 2.52 -10.40 19.49
N TRP A 431 2.50 -9.10 19.75
CA TRP A 431 1.85 -8.12 18.88
C TRP A 431 2.65 -6.82 18.83
N THR A 432 2.74 -6.25 17.64
CA THR A 432 3.37 -4.95 17.38
C THR A 432 2.94 -4.42 16.02
N GLU A 433 3.08 -3.13 15.80
CA GLU A 433 2.69 -2.43 14.57
C GLU A 433 3.59 -2.78 13.35
N ASP A 434 4.76 -3.36 13.59
CA ASP A 434 5.77 -3.74 12.61
C ASP A 434 5.88 -5.28 12.39
N LEU A 435 4.83 -6.03 12.75
CA LEU A 435 4.75 -7.48 12.57
C LEU A 435 3.38 -7.91 12.02
N GLY A 436 3.38 -8.70 10.96
CA GLY A 436 2.21 -9.27 10.30
C GLY A 436 1.56 -10.42 11.07
N MET A 437 0.51 -10.99 10.48
CA MET A 437 -0.37 -11.95 11.14
C MET A 437 0.28 -13.33 11.34
N GLY A 438 1.31 -13.67 10.57
CA GLY A 438 2.06 -14.92 10.70
C GLY A 438 3.04 -14.94 11.87
N GLY A 439 3.31 -13.78 12.48
CA GLY A 439 4.15 -13.69 13.67
C GLY A 439 5.62 -14.05 13.41
N LEU A 440 6.23 -14.76 14.34
CA LEU A 440 7.64 -15.15 14.31
C LEU A 440 7.76 -16.68 14.33
N GLY A 441 8.78 -17.22 13.67
CA GLY A 441 9.10 -18.65 13.66
C GLY A 441 10.60 -18.91 13.79
N ILE A 442 10.97 -20.05 14.38
CA ILE A 442 12.33 -20.58 14.37
C ILE A 442 12.34 -22.07 14.06
N VAL A 443 13.21 -22.46 13.13
CA VAL A 443 13.62 -23.86 12.96
C VAL A 443 15.01 -24.05 13.56
N CYS A 444 15.16 -25.08 14.38
CA CYS A 444 16.42 -25.57 14.91
C CYS A 444 16.82 -26.81 14.10
N LEU A 445 17.96 -26.76 13.43
CA LEU A 445 18.57 -27.89 12.72
C LEU A 445 19.75 -28.41 13.55
N VAL A 446 19.76 -29.71 13.84
CA VAL A 446 20.92 -30.39 14.42
C VAL A 446 21.60 -31.18 13.33
N ILE A 447 22.85 -30.81 13.03
CA ILE A 447 23.67 -31.41 11.97
C ILE A 447 25.07 -31.58 12.56
N ASN A 448 25.61 -32.81 12.48
CA ASN A 448 26.92 -33.13 13.05
C ASN A 448 27.06 -32.69 14.53
N GLU A 449 26.04 -33.01 15.34
CA GLU A 449 25.94 -32.66 16.77
C GLU A 449 25.94 -31.14 17.08
N LYS A 450 25.92 -30.28 16.06
CA LYS A 450 25.84 -28.83 16.21
C LYS A 450 24.44 -28.33 15.92
N LYS A 451 23.99 -27.34 16.69
CA LYS A 451 22.67 -26.72 16.55
C LYS A 451 22.78 -25.42 15.76
N PHE A 452 21.94 -25.29 14.73
CA PHE A 452 21.84 -24.13 13.87
C PHE A 452 20.40 -23.64 13.85
N PHE A 453 20.19 -22.35 14.04
CA PHE A 453 18.87 -21.74 14.09
C PHE A 453 18.65 -20.87 12.86
N LEU A 454 17.44 -20.87 12.32
CA LEU A 454 17.00 -19.92 11.30
C LEU A 454 15.73 -19.23 11.79
N GLY A 455 15.75 -17.90 11.79
CA GLY A 455 14.61 -17.07 12.17
C GLY A 455 13.78 -16.64 10.97
N TRP A 456 12.48 -16.55 11.17
CA TRP A 456 11.54 -16.02 10.19
C TRP A 456 10.57 -15.07 10.88
N ALA A 457 10.20 -14.00 10.19
CA ALA A 457 9.15 -13.09 10.62
C ALA A 457 8.19 -12.82 9.47
N ASP A 458 6.89 -12.89 9.73
CA ASP A 458 5.89 -12.35 8.82
C ASP A 458 5.91 -10.82 8.92
N ALA A 459 6.77 -10.18 8.16
CA ALA A 459 6.94 -8.74 8.09
C ALA A 459 7.36 -8.38 6.66
N ASN A 460 7.29 -7.09 6.31
CA ASN A 460 7.75 -6.63 5.00
C ASN A 460 9.29 -6.74 4.93
N ASN A 461 10.01 -5.71 5.33
CA ASN A 461 11.48 -5.72 5.49
C ASN A 461 11.89 -5.60 6.98
N MET A 462 13.18 -5.48 7.28
CA MET A 462 13.73 -5.31 8.63
C MET A 462 14.62 -4.07 8.73
N GLU A 463 14.52 -3.32 9.83
CA GLU A 463 15.36 -2.16 10.09
C GLU A 463 16.85 -2.54 10.23
N ASN A 464 17.74 -1.77 9.59
CA ASN A 464 19.18 -2.04 9.59
C ASN A 464 19.76 -2.05 11.01
N GLY A 465 20.61 -3.03 11.32
CA GLY A 465 21.21 -3.20 12.64
C GLY A 465 20.39 -4.04 13.63
N ILE A 466 19.12 -4.35 13.33
CA ILE A 466 18.30 -5.23 14.16
C ILE A 466 18.78 -6.68 14.06
N ARG A 467 18.98 -7.18 12.84
CA ARG A 467 19.46 -8.53 12.53
C ARG A 467 20.76 -8.85 13.28
N GLU A 468 21.72 -7.93 13.23
CA GLU A 468 23.04 -8.06 13.88
C GLU A 468 22.90 -8.18 15.40
N LYS A 469 22.08 -7.30 16.01
CA LYS A 469 21.85 -7.31 17.46
C LYS A 469 21.17 -8.59 17.92
N VAL A 470 20.21 -9.10 17.16
CA VAL A 470 19.56 -10.38 17.49
C VAL A 470 20.55 -11.53 17.42
N ILE A 471 21.37 -11.60 16.36
CA ILE A 471 22.38 -12.66 16.22
C ILE A 471 23.47 -12.58 17.28
N ASP A 472 23.94 -11.39 17.64
CA ASP A 472 24.86 -11.18 18.76
C ASP A 472 24.23 -11.66 20.09
N ASN A 473 22.95 -11.35 20.33
CA ASN A 473 22.22 -11.81 21.51
C ASN A 473 22.02 -13.34 21.56
N PHE A 474 21.88 -14.01 20.41
CA PHE A 474 21.89 -15.47 20.30
C PHE A 474 23.27 -16.04 20.61
N SER A 475 24.32 -15.48 20.01
CA SER A 475 25.70 -15.92 20.20
C SER A 475 26.14 -15.83 21.67
N LYS A 476 25.80 -14.73 22.37
CA LYS A 476 26.05 -14.56 23.82
C LYS A 476 25.42 -15.64 24.69
N ARG A 477 24.41 -16.37 24.18
CA ARG A 477 23.73 -17.46 24.88
C ARG A 477 24.14 -18.84 24.37
N GLY A 478 25.14 -18.93 23.49
CA GLY A 478 25.61 -20.18 22.90
C GLY A 478 24.74 -20.70 21.75
N TYR A 479 23.81 -19.90 21.22
CA TYR A 479 22.97 -20.27 20.09
C TYR A 479 23.59 -19.76 18.78
N ASN A 480 23.65 -20.61 17.76
CA ASN A 480 24.14 -20.24 16.43
C ASN A 480 22.97 -19.90 15.50
N LEU A 481 22.53 -18.64 15.52
CA LEU A 481 21.51 -18.12 14.59
C LEU A 481 22.17 -17.76 13.26
N LEU A 482 21.83 -18.51 12.21
CA LEU A 482 22.38 -18.35 10.87
C LEU A 482 21.92 -17.03 10.24
N GLU A 483 20.59 -16.85 10.20
CA GLU A 483 19.95 -15.72 9.55
C GLU A 483 18.55 -15.46 10.11
N ILE A 484 18.04 -14.26 9.86
CA ILE A 484 16.62 -13.92 10.03
C ILE A 484 16.09 -13.44 8.69
N CYS A 485 15.03 -14.07 8.20
CA CYS A 485 14.36 -13.69 6.96
C CYS A 485 12.99 -13.09 7.25
N THR A 486 12.53 -12.17 6.42
CA THR A 486 11.13 -11.72 6.43
C THR A 486 10.35 -12.34 5.27
N SER A 487 9.02 -12.25 5.31
CA SER A 487 8.13 -12.81 4.30
C SER A 487 7.81 -11.84 3.15
N ASP A 488 8.28 -10.60 3.24
CA ASP A 488 7.86 -9.48 2.41
C ASP A 488 6.32 -9.26 2.39
N THR A 489 5.64 -9.50 3.53
CA THR A 489 4.18 -9.30 3.55
C THR A 489 3.80 -7.85 3.30
N HIS A 490 2.81 -7.61 2.43
CA HIS A 490 2.20 -6.29 2.18
C HIS A 490 1.02 -6.02 3.13
N TYR A 491 0.81 -6.89 4.13
CA TYR A 491 -0.10 -6.65 5.23
C TYR A 491 0.56 -5.79 6.31
N ALA A 492 -0.12 -4.72 6.73
CA ALA A 492 0.28 -3.91 7.87
C ALA A 492 -0.85 -3.92 8.92
N PRO A 493 -0.56 -4.22 10.21
CA PRO A 493 -1.56 -4.16 11.29
C PRO A 493 -2.18 -2.78 11.46
N VAL A 494 -1.41 -1.74 11.14
CA VAL A 494 -1.82 -0.33 11.24
C VAL A 494 -1.51 0.41 9.94
N LYS A 495 -2.29 1.46 9.66
CA LYS A 495 -2.02 2.36 8.54
C LYS A 495 -0.88 3.30 8.91
N ALA A 496 0.35 2.94 8.55
CA ALA A 496 1.52 3.77 8.81
C ALA A 496 1.44 5.08 8.01
N ARG A 497 1.75 6.20 8.69
CA ARG A 497 1.78 7.55 8.08
C ARG A 497 3.20 7.98 7.79
N ASN A 498 3.93 7.15 7.04
CA ASN A 498 5.29 7.42 6.60
C ASN A 498 5.37 7.27 5.06
N ARG A 499 6.58 7.39 4.51
CA ARG A 499 6.81 7.29 3.05
C ARG A 499 6.57 5.87 2.53
N ASN A 500 6.88 4.85 3.33
CA ASN A 500 6.82 3.45 2.93
C ASN A 500 5.37 2.91 2.96
N GLY A 501 4.51 3.47 3.82
CA GLY A 501 3.12 3.01 4.01
C GLY A 501 2.99 1.84 4.98
N TYR A 502 4.10 1.32 5.51
CA TYR A 502 4.18 0.28 6.55
C TYR A 502 5.35 0.58 7.50
N TYR A 503 5.46 -0.18 8.60
CA TYR A 503 6.64 -0.17 9.47
C TYR A 503 7.43 -1.46 9.26
N GLN A 504 8.67 -1.35 8.80
CA GLN A 504 9.59 -2.48 8.73
C GLN A 504 9.91 -3.02 10.13
N LEU A 505 10.17 -4.32 10.22
CA LEU A 505 10.40 -5.01 11.47
C LEU A 505 11.58 -4.40 12.22
N GLY A 506 11.31 -3.94 13.44
CA GLY A 506 12.31 -3.35 14.30
C GLY A 506 12.42 -1.83 14.24
N LEU A 507 11.61 -1.17 13.40
CA LEU A 507 11.42 0.28 13.44
C LEU A 507 10.67 0.72 14.72
N ILE A 508 9.67 -0.07 15.13
CA ILE A 508 8.88 0.17 16.34
C ILE A 508 9.36 -0.75 17.46
N THR A 509 9.62 -2.03 17.15
CA THR A 509 10.04 -3.03 18.13
C THR A 509 11.55 -3.04 18.35
N SER A 510 12.01 -2.75 19.56
CA SER A 510 13.44 -2.80 19.86
C SER A 510 14.07 -4.18 19.60
N ALA A 511 15.35 -4.19 19.17
CA ALA A 511 16.12 -5.41 18.98
C ALA A 511 16.15 -6.32 20.22
N ASP A 512 16.17 -5.77 21.45
CA ASP A 512 16.16 -6.56 22.68
C ASP A 512 14.84 -7.33 22.87
N LYS A 513 13.72 -6.70 22.51
CA LYS A 513 12.39 -7.33 22.58
C LYS A 513 12.28 -8.43 21.52
N LEU A 514 12.69 -8.15 20.28
CA LEU A 514 12.76 -9.17 19.21
C LEU A 514 13.66 -10.34 19.60
N SER A 515 14.85 -10.05 20.14
CA SER A 515 15.80 -11.06 20.60
C SER A 515 15.19 -11.96 21.66
N LYS A 516 14.45 -11.40 22.64
CA LYS A 516 13.77 -12.19 23.67
C LYS A 516 12.71 -13.11 23.08
N TRP A 517 11.88 -12.61 22.17
CA TRP A 517 10.85 -13.43 21.52
C TRP A 517 11.48 -14.56 20.69
N PHE A 518 12.42 -14.24 19.81
CA PHE A 518 13.14 -15.25 19.03
C PHE A 518 13.85 -16.26 19.94
N LEU A 519 14.52 -15.85 21.01
CA LEU A 519 15.17 -16.80 21.94
C LEU A 519 14.18 -17.71 22.66
N GLN A 520 12.99 -17.23 22.98
CA GLN A 520 11.94 -18.06 23.57
C GLN A 520 11.48 -19.13 22.57
N ILE A 521 11.23 -18.74 21.32
CA ILE A 521 10.86 -19.66 20.24
C ILE A 521 11.99 -20.66 19.95
N ALA A 522 13.25 -20.21 19.94
CA ALA A 522 14.42 -21.05 19.72
C ALA A 522 14.53 -22.16 20.76
N LYS A 523 14.25 -21.86 22.03
CA LYS A 523 14.27 -22.85 23.12
C LYS A 523 13.16 -23.89 22.94
N SER A 524 11.95 -23.47 22.55
CA SER A 524 10.87 -24.40 22.25
C SER A 524 11.24 -25.30 21.08
N ALA A 525 11.72 -24.73 19.97
CA ALA A 525 12.17 -25.47 18.79
C ALA A 525 13.29 -26.47 19.12
N GLU A 526 14.26 -26.07 19.95
CA GLU A 526 15.34 -26.94 20.42
C GLU A 526 14.84 -28.09 21.31
N SER A 527 13.84 -27.86 22.15
CA SER A 527 13.31 -28.88 23.06
C SER A 527 12.51 -29.99 22.36
N GLU A 528 12.07 -29.72 21.13
CA GLU A 528 11.24 -30.63 20.33
C GLU A 528 12.02 -31.26 19.15
N THR A 529 13.36 -31.22 19.20
CA THR A 529 14.18 -31.79 18.11
C THR A 529 13.97 -33.28 17.96
N THR A 530 13.85 -33.74 16.73
CA THR A 530 13.68 -35.14 16.35
C THR A 530 14.35 -35.43 15.02
N THR A 531 14.68 -36.69 14.75
CA THR A 531 15.24 -37.09 13.46
C THR A 531 14.36 -36.61 12.31
N ALA A 532 14.98 -36.05 11.26
CA ALA A 532 14.29 -35.48 10.12
C ALA A 532 14.44 -36.35 8.88
N LYS A 533 13.33 -36.58 8.19
CA LYS A 533 13.29 -36.86 6.76
C LYS A 533 13.02 -35.55 6.03
N PHE A 534 13.88 -35.19 5.08
CA PHE A 534 13.60 -34.09 4.18
C PHE A 534 12.86 -34.59 2.93
N GLU A 535 11.93 -33.78 2.42
CA GLU A 535 11.27 -33.94 1.14
C GLU A 535 11.35 -32.61 0.38
N ILE A 536 11.77 -32.65 -0.89
CA ILE A 536 11.66 -31.53 -1.81
C ILE A 536 10.33 -31.68 -2.54
N LEU A 537 9.40 -30.77 -2.27
CA LEU A 537 8.11 -30.75 -2.96
C LEU A 537 8.05 -29.63 -3.98
N GLU A 538 7.39 -29.92 -5.09
CA GLU A 538 7.08 -28.92 -6.11
C GLU A 538 5.59 -28.95 -6.44
N ASN A 539 5.04 -27.76 -6.66
CA ASN A 539 3.71 -27.56 -7.20
C ASN A 539 3.74 -26.56 -8.36
N GLU A 540 2.83 -26.73 -9.30
CA GLU A 540 2.58 -25.78 -10.38
C GLU A 540 1.10 -25.38 -10.34
N ALA A 541 0.84 -24.08 -10.26
CA ALA A 541 -0.50 -23.51 -10.31
C ALA A 541 -0.68 -22.68 -11.58
N ASN A 542 -1.83 -22.83 -12.25
CA ASN A 542 -2.24 -21.94 -13.34
C ASN A 542 -3.15 -20.88 -12.72
N VAL A 543 -2.66 -19.66 -12.62
CA VAL A 543 -3.36 -18.52 -11.98
C VAL A 543 -3.18 -17.28 -12.83
N LYS A 544 -4.05 -16.30 -12.64
CA LYS A 544 -3.79 -14.97 -13.19
C LYS A 544 -2.75 -14.22 -12.35
N VAL A 545 -1.83 -13.55 -13.03
CA VAL A 545 -0.86 -12.63 -12.43
C VAL A 545 -0.96 -11.25 -13.09
N MET A 546 -0.58 -10.20 -12.35
CA MET A 546 -0.76 -8.81 -12.80
C MET A 546 0.08 -8.45 -14.03
N GLY A 547 1.27 -9.02 -14.19
CA GLY A 547 2.23 -8.60 -15.21
C GLY A 547 2.83 -7.21 -14.93
N GLN A 548 3.85 -6.83 -15.68
CA GLN A 548 4.57 -5.55 -15.46
C GLN A 548 3.72 -4.32 -15.83
N GLY A 549 2.88 -4.41 -16.86
CA GLY A 549 2.21 -3.23 -17.44
C GLY A 549 1.12 -2.57 -16.59
N ILE A 550 0.59 -3.22 -15.54
CA ILE A 550 -0.51 -2.63 -14.73
C ILE A 550 -0.01 -1.43 -13.92
N TYR A 551 1.13 -1.57 -13.24
CA TYR A 551 1.69 -0.50 -12.42
C TYR A 551 2.18 0.67 -13.27
N GLU A 552 2.81 0.39 -14.42
CA GLU A 552 3.20 1.44 -15.36
C GLU A 552 2.00 2.29 -15.80
N ASP A 553 0.89 1.63 -16.17
CA ASP A 553 -0.30 2.32 -16.64
C ASP A 553 -0.97 3.13 -15.52
N TYR A 554 -0.97 2.61 -14.28
CA TYR A 554 -1.43 3.33 -13.10
C TYR A 554 -0.58 4.56 -12.80
N SER A 555 0.75 4.41 -12.81
CA SER A 555 1.74 5.48 -12.63
C SER A 555 1.55 6.58 -13.68
N LYS A 556 1.52 6.21 -14.97
CA LYS A 556 1.28 7.12 -16.10
C LYS A 556 -0.05 7.87 -15.97
N ALA A 557 -1.13 7.17 -15.60
CA ALA A 557 -2.44 7.79 -15.45
C ALA A 557 -2.49 8.81 -14.30
N LEU A 558 -1.87 8.50 -13.16
CA LEU A 558 -1.78 9.42 -12.03
C LEU A 558 -0.95 10.65 -12.39
N ASP A 559 0.21 10.46 -13.01
CA ASP A 559 1.07 11.58 -13.40
C ASP A 559 0.42 12.49 -14.45
N ASN A 560 -0.27 11.91 -15.44
CA ASN A 560 -1.01 12.69 -16.43
C ASN A 560 -2.18 13.44 -15.79
N SER A 561 -2.94 12.79 -14.90
CA SER A 561 -4.06 13.42 -14.18
C SER A 561 -3.58 14.59 -13.30
N LEU A 562 -2.44 14.43 -12.64
CA LEU A 562 -1.81 15.50 -11.84
C LEU A 562 -1.31 16.65 -12.69
N LYS A 563 -0.69 16.39 -13.86
CA LYS A 563 -0.28 17.43 -14.81
C LYS A 563 -1.48 18.24 -15.31
N ILE A 564 -2.55 17.56 -15.72
CA ILE A 564 -3.81 18.20 -16.12
C ILE A 564 -4.36 19.04 -14.97
N THR A 565 -4.44 18.49 -13.76
CA THR A 565 -4.95 19.19 -12.59
C THR A 565 -4.15 20.43 -12.26
N LYS A 566 -2.81 20.38 -12.30
CA LYS A 566 -1.95 21.56 -12.09
C LYS A 566 -2.24 22.68 -13.10
N ALA A 567 -2.36 22.35 -14.38
CA ALA A 567 -2.67 23.34 -15.41
C ALA A 567 -4.04 24.00 -15.18
N PHE A 568 -5.06 23.21 -14.85
CA PHE A 568 -6.40 23.70 -14.56
C PHE A 568 -6.46 24.55 -13.29
N VAL A 569 -5.74 24.19 -12.24
CA VAL A 569 -5.65 24.98 -11.00
C VAL A 569 -4.96 26.32 -11.27
N ILE A 570 -3.83 26.35 -11.97
CA ILE A 570 -3.14 27.61 -12.31
C ILE A 570 -4.04 28.50 -13.17
N GLY A 571 -4.61 27.95 -14.24
CA GLY A 571 -5.52 28.71 -15.11
C GLY A 571 -6.76 29.21 -14.37
N GLY A 572 -7.34 28.37 -13.51
CA GLY A 572 -8.49 28.73 -12.67
C GLY A 572 -8.16 29.84 -11.66
N VAL A 573 -6.98 29.83 -11.03
CA VAL A 573 -6.55 30.89 -10.11
C VAL A 573 -6.35 32.20 -10.86
N VAL A 574 -5.69 32.19 -12.03
CA VAL A 574 -5.52 33.39 -12.86
C VAL A 574 -6.87 33.95 -13.28
N PHE A 575 -7.79 33.09 -13.73
CA PHE A 575 -9.15 33.50 -14.11
C PHE A 575 -9.97 34.00 -12.92
N PHE A 576 -9.82 33.40 -11.73
CA PHE A 576 -10.44 33.92 -10.51
C PHE A 576 -9.93 35.33 -10.21
N ILE A 577 -8.61 35.56 -10.30
CA ILE A 577 -7.99 36.87 -10.03
C ILE A 577 -8.55 37.96 -10.96
N THR A 578 -8.87 37.66 -12.23
CA THR A 578 -9.46 38.67 -13.12
C THR A 578 -10.81 39.18 -12.63
N SER A 579 -11.59 38.35 -11.91
CA SER A 579 -12.85 38.79 -11.31
C SER A 579 -12.66 39.85 -10.23
N LEU A 580 -11.50 39.87 -9.55
CA LEU A 580 -11.20 40.85 -8.50
C LEU A 580 -11.00 42.27 -9.05
N PHE A 581 -10.74 42.40 -10.36
CA PHE A 581 -10.54 43.68 -11.04
C PHE A 581 -11.81 44.22 -11.71
N LEU A 582 -12.93 43.51 -11.62
CA LEU A 582 -14.25 44.02 -11.94
C LEU A 582 -14.81 44.74 -10.72
#